data_AF-A0A813TYI4-F1
#
_entry.id   AF-A0A813TYI4-F1
#
_cell.length_a   1.000
_cell.length_b   1.000
_cell.length_c   1.000
_cell.angle_alpha   90.00
_cell.angle_beta   90.00
_cell.angle_gamma   90.00
#
_symmetry.space_group_name_H-M   'P 1'
#
loop_
_entity.id
_entity.type
_entity.pdbx_description
1 polymer ?
#
loop_
_entity_poly.entity_id
_entity_poly.type
_entity_poly.pdbx_seq_one_letter_code
_entity_poly.pdbx_strand_id
1 'polypeptide(L)'
;MDNYDILHELDSAGRSVRSSQPFYSQAEYVPETPTIVKANGGPVDACWSSSFHGIVAEVLANPSNFNLDQVKYMISASSVINYLSCHDNERLLFLLGKNGNIFDDEAFRRMRLAAVLLITSVGVPLIPQGDENGEARELGTDDPNKKKLPMQWDLLNNQRNRSLFDTFKRLLELRKCRGDMTDNNVNFFYEHFDNRVLAYARSQELVVVTHFIGDEKQGYEVQNFPNNGKWIDWLTNEEYQVDNNTLKVLFPLIFDNKINPTYDSGSLGLNGTGVNIAVVDGRINQAMRFSGSSSYFYAYDVYSGKSFSVSLWINPSSIATCTVVQTSYGLYNYACHNLLGFYSTTGSTMQILVQGYY
;
A
#
# COMPACT_ATOMS: atom_id res chain seq x y z
N MET A 1 -18.13 15.01 28.89
CA MET A 1 -17.82 15.28 30.30
C MET A 1 -17.00 16.58 30.28
N ASP A 2 -17.64 17.74 30.48
CA ASP A 2 -17.00 19.06 30.26
C ASP A 2 -16.34 19.63 31.52
N ASN A 3 -16.05 18.79 32.50
CA ASN A 3 -15.41 19.22 33.74
C ASN A 3 -13.89 19.04 33.64
N TYR A 4 -13.20 20.08 33.17
CA TYR A 4 -11.74 20.07 33.00
C TYR A 4 -11.01 19.97 34.34
N ASP A 5 -11.58 20.51 35.42
CA ASP A 5 -10.96 20.47 36.76
C ASP A 5 -10.74 19.02 37.21
N ILE A 6 -11.77 18.18 37.10
CA ILE A 6 -11.68 16.75 37.43
C ILE A 6 -10.63 16.05 36.53
N LEU A 7 -10.60 16.37 35.23
CA LEU A 7 -9.64 15.75 34.32
C LEU A 7 -8.19 16.17 34.63
N HIS A 8 -7.97 17.42 35.05
CA HIS A 8 -6.67 17.91 35.54
C HIS A 8 -6.24 17.19 36.82
N GLU A 9 -7.16 17.00 37.76
CA GLU A 9 -6.91 16.25 38.99
C GLU A 9 -6.54 14.79 38.68
N LEU A 10 -7.26 14.13 37.76
CA LEU A 10 -6.99 12.75 37.35
C LEU A 10 -5.64 12.59 36.65
N ASP A 11 -5.28 13.50 35.73
CA ASP A 11 -3.96 13.48 35.08
C ASP A 11 -2.85 13.72 36.11
N SER A 12 -3.03 14.68 37.02
CA SER A 12 -2.07 14.99 38.09
C SER A 12 -1.87 13.80 39.02
N ALA A 13 -2.97 13.15 39.44
CA ALA A 13 -2.94 11.95 40.26
C ALA A 13 -2.21 10.80 39.52
N GLY A 14 -2.53 10.55 38.26
CA GLY A 14 -1.89 9.53 37.43
C GLY A 14 -0.38 9.73 37.31
N ARG A 15 0.07 10.96 37.05
CA ARG A 15 1.50 11.31 36.98
C ARG A 15 2.20 11.20 38.33
N SER A 16 1.54 11.55 39.44
CA SER A 16 2.13 11.43 40.77
C SER A 16 2.47 9.97 41.12
N VAL A 17 1.57 9.04 40.78
CA VAL A 17 1.74 7.60 41.02
C VAL A 17 2.80 7.00 40.08
N ARG A 18 2.90 7.52 38.86
CA ARG A 18 3.84 7.05 37.82
C ARG A 18 5.06 7.97 37.65
N SER A 19 5.49 8.65 38.70
CA SER A 19 6.56 9.67 38.62
C SER A 19 7.90 9.18 38.05
N SER A 20 8.16 7.86 38.07
CA SER A 20 9.35 7.24 37.50
C SER A 20 9.16 6.62 36.10
N GLN A 21 7.98 6.77 35.48
CA GLN A 21 7.64 6.19 34.17
C GLN A 21 6.98 7.23 33.26
N PRO A 22 7.16 7.15 31.93
CA PRO A 22 6.36 7.95 31.00
C PRO A 22 4.87 7.69 31.21
N PHE A 23 4.09 8.77 31.41
CA PHE A 23 2.64 8.73 31.51
C PHE A 23 2.03 9.57 30.41
N TYR A 24 1.14 8.96 29.64
CA TYR A 24 0.47 9.58 28.49
C TYR A 24 -1.03 9.47 28.66
N SER A 25 -1.70 10.61 28.58
CA SER A 25 -3.12 10.81 28.77
C SER A 25 -3.76 11.20 27.44
N GLN A 26 -4.88 10.57 27.12
CA GLN A 26 -5.64 10.86 25.93
C GLN A 26 -7.12 10.93 26.26
N ALA A 27 -7.87 11.77 25.53
CA ALA A 27 -9.31 11.87 25.66
C ALA A 27 -10.00 11.48 24.35
N GLU A 28 -11.12 10.80 24.50
CA GLU A 28 -12.16 10.73 23.49
C GLU A 28 -13.13 11.90 23.74
N TYR A 29 -13.07 12.92 22.90
CA TYR A 29 -13.94 14.09 22.95
C TYR A 29 -14.37 14.39 21.53
N VAL A 30 -15.65 14.16 21.20
CA VAL A 30 -16.16 14.19 19.83
C VAL A 30 -17.30 15.23 19.72
N PRO A 31 -17.21 16.22 18.81
CA PRO A 31 -16.05 16.53 17.96
C PRO A 31 -14.86 17.01 18.80
N GLU A 32 -13.64 16.73 18.36
CA GLU A 32 -12.43 17.14 19.08
C GLU A 32 -12.29 18.64 19.18
N THR A 33 -11.67 19.10 20.27
CA THR A 33 -11.42 20.53 20.52
C THR A 33 -9.96 20.76 20.90
N PRO A 34 -9.32 21.83 20.40
CA PRO A 34 -7.96 22.19 20.82
C PRO A 34 -7.88 22.52 22.32
N THR A 35 -8.98 22.93 22.96
CA THR A 35 -8.96 23.33 24.38
C THR A 35 -8.72 22.17 25.35
N ILE A 36 -8.97 20.91 24.93
CA ILE A 36 -8.83 19.75 25.83
C ILE A 36 -7.37 19.30 25.99
N VAL A 37 -6.48 19.72 25.09
CA VAL A 37 -5.08 19.30 25.11
C VAL A 37 -4.20 20.27 25.89
N LYS A 38 -3.20 19.75 26.59
CA LYS A 38 -2.23 20.50 27.41
C LYS A 38 -1.49 21.60 26.67
N ALA A 39 -1.23 21.41 25.38
CA ALA A 39 -0.62 22.43 24.53
C ALA A 39 -1.42 23.76 24.54
N ASN A 40 -2.72 23.70 24.84
CA ASN A 40 -3.62 24.85 24.97
C ASN A 40 -4.17 25.02 26.40
N GLY A 41 -3.49 24.45 27.40
CA GLY A 41 -3.90 24.54 28.81
C GLY A 41 -4.94 23.51 29.25
N GLY A 42 -5.32 22.56 28.39
CA GLY A 42 -6.27 21.50 28.72
C GLY A 42 -5.67 20.34 29.54
N PRO A 43 -6.49 19.37 29.96
CA PRO A 43 -6.07 18.31 30.89
C PRO A 43 -5.27 17.15 30.29
N VAL A 44 -5.41 16.84 28.99
CA VAL A 44 -4.81 15.62 28.39
C VAL A 44 -3.68 15.90 27.42
N ASP A 45 -2.83 14.92 27.14
CA ASP A 45 -1.70 15.09 26.20
C ASP A 45 -2.18 15.08 24.73
N ALA A 46 -3.24 14.32 24.42
CA ALA A 46 -3.85 14.30 23.10
C ALA A 46 -5.35 14.00 23.09
N CYS A 47 -6.03 14.37 22.01
CA CYS A 47 -7.43 14.07 21.76
C CYS A 47 -7.59 13.15 20.54
N TRP A 48 -8.54 12.22 20.58
CA TRP A 48 -8.93 11.43 19.42
C TRP A 48 -9.44 12.34 18.30
N SER A 49 -8.90 12.20 17.08
CA SER A 49 -9.34 13.01 15.94
C SER A 49 -10.40 12.29 15.13
N SER A 50 -11.65 12.58 15.44
CA SER A 50 -12.79 12.14 14.63
C SER A 50 -12.80 12.79 13.25
N SER A 51 -12.23 14.01 13.13
CA SER A 51 -12.05 14.69 11.85
C SER A 51 -11.11 13.94 10.93
N PHE A 52 -10.03 13.33 11.44
CA PHE A 52 -9.10 12.56 10.61
C PHE A 52 -9.84 11.41 9.90
N HIS A 53 -10.62 10.63 10.64
CA HIS A 53 -11.46 9.58 10.08
C HIS A 53 -12.44 10.14 9.04
N GLY A 54 -13.21 11.17 9.39
CA GLY A 54 -14.23 11.74 8.51
C GLY A 54 -13.66 12.33 7.22
N ILE A 55 -12.58 13.10 7.31
CA ILE A 55 -11.93 13.73 6.16
C ILE A 55 -11.32 12.65 5.24
N VAL A 56 -10.62 11.66 5.79
CA VAL A 56 -10.05 10.57 4.96
C VAL A 56 -11.15 9.77 4.27
N ALA A 57 -12.21 9.40 4.99
CA ALA A 57 -13.34 8.68 4.41
C ALA A 57 -14.00 9.49 3.29
N GLU A 58 -14.23 10.79 3.50
CA GLU A 58 -14.85 11.66 2.50
C GLU A 58 -13.97 11.83 1.25
N VAL A 59 -12.70 12.20 1.44
CA VAL A 59 -11.75 12.44 0.34
C VAL A 59 -11.50 11.17 -0.47
N LEU A 60 -11.49 10.01 0.17
CA LEU A 60 -11.23 8.73 -0.50
C LEU A 60 -12.48 8.00 -0.96
N ALA A 61 -13.69 8.31 -0.50
CA ALA A 61 -14.91 7.68 -1.02
C ALA A 61 -15.68 8.59 -1.99
N ASN A 62 -15.60 9.91 -1.81
CA ASN A 62 -16.41 10.89 -2.53
C ASN A 62 -15.53 11.91 -3.27
N PRO A 63 -14.99 11.56 -4.46
CA PRO A 63 -14.14 12.46 -5.24
C PRO A 63 -14.75 13.85 -5.48
N SER A 64 -16.07 13.98 -5.59
CA SER A 64 -16.72 15.27 -5.83
C SER A 64 -16.58 16.26 -4.66
N ASN A 65 -16.33 15.76 -3.45
CA ASN A 65 -16.20 16.56 -2.23
C ASN A 65 -14.74 16.73 -1.79
N PHE A 66 -13.78 16.45 -2.69
CA PHE A 66 -12.37 16.61 -2.40
C PHE A 66 -12.05 18.05 -1.98
N ASN A 67 -11.48 18.19 -0.78
CA ASN A 67 -11.07 19.47 -0.23
C ASN A 67 -9.62 19.37 0.26
N LEU A 68 -8.71 20.01 -0.47
CA LEU A 68 -7.29 19.94 -0.18
C LEU A 68 -6.92 20.66 1.14
N ASP A 69 -7.63 21.73 1.51
CA ASP A 69 -7.39 22.45 2.76
C ASP A 69 -7.76 21.59 3.97
N GLN A 70 -8.84 20.80 3.88
CA GLN A 70 -9.18 19.81 4.92
C GLN A 70 -8.12 18.72 5.03
N VAL A 71 -7.58 18.24 3.90
CA VAL A 71 -6.46 17.26 3.89
C VAL A 71 -5.23 17.85 4.58
N LYS A 72 -4.86 19.10 4.28
CA LYS A 72 -3.73 19.78 4.94
C LYS A 72 -3.98 19.97 6.43
N TYR A 73 -5.20 20.32 6.82
CA TYR A 73 -5.60 20.44 8.22
C TYR A 73 -5.40 19.12 8.98
N MET A 74 -5.94 17.99 8.48
CA MET A 74 -5.78 16.70 9.17
C MET A 74 -4.33 16.22 9.24
N ILE A 75 -3.49 16.55 8.25
CA ILE A 75 -2.07 16.17 8.24
C ILE A 75 -1.27 16.97 9.28
N SER A 76 -1.64 18.23 9.50
CA SER A 76 -0.87 19.17 10.34
C SER A 76 -1.38 19.32 11.77
N ALA A 77 -2.57 18.82 12.07
CA ALA A 77 -3.13 18.85 13.42
C ALA A 77 -2.18 18.17 14.43
N SER A 78 -1.89 18.85 15.53
CA SER A 78 -0.99 18.38 16.60
C SER A 78 -1.75 17.97 17.86
N SER A 79 -1.11 17.19 18.73
CA SER A 79 -1.75 16.67 19.96
C SER A 79 -3.02 15.88 19.68
N VAL A 80 -3.02 15.13 18.58
CA VAL A 80 -4.13 14.28 18.14
C VAL A 80 -3.74 12.82 18.07
N ILE A 81 -4.73 11.96 18.29
CA ILE A 81 -4.69 10.53 17.97
C ILE A 81 -5.46 10.33 16.68
N ASN A 82 -4.74 10.12 15.58
CA ASN A 82 -5.33 9.94 14.26
C ASN A 82 -5.69 8.48 14.06
N TYR A 83 -6.83 8.20 13.43
CA TYR A 83 -7.27 6.85 13.12
C TYR A 83 -8.10 6.80 11.85
N LEU A 84 -8.03 5.68 11.13
CA LEU A 84 -8.86 5.41 9.94
C LEU A 84 -10.22 4.84 10.30
N SER A 85 -10.28 4.12 11.43
CA SER A 85 -11.50 3.64 12.04
C SER A 85 -11.32 3.49 13.54
N CYS A 86 -12.39 3.23 14.27
CA CYS A 86 -12.37 2.90 15.69
C CYS A 86 -13.52 1.94 16.01
N HIS A 87 -13.77 1.71 17.29
CA HIS A 87 -14.81 0.79 17.72
C HIS A 87 -16.24 1.35 17.51
N ASP A 88 -16.38 2.65 17.31
CA ASP A 88 -17.67 3.34 17.16
C ASP A 88 -17.99 3.76 15.71
N ASN A 89 -17.12 3.48 14.73
CA ASN A 89 -17.37 3.80 13.32
C ASN A 89 -17.03 2.65 12.36
N GLU A 90 -17.66 2.67 11.18
CA GLU A 90 -17.37 1.65 10.17
C GLU A 90 -15.91 1.71 9.70
N ARG A 91 -15.40 0.54 9.28
CA ARG A 91 -14.05 0.44 8.72
C ARG A 91 -13.96 1.24 7.43
N LEU A 92 -12.82 1.88 7.21
CA LEU A 92 -12.60 2.66 5.99
C LEU A 92 -12.84 1.82 4.72
N LEU A 93 -12.36 0.57 4.67
CA LEU A 93 -12.55 -0.28 3.50
C LEU A 93 -14.04 -0.55 3.21
N PHE A 94 -14.87 -0.65 4.25
CA PHE A 94 -16.32 -0.76 4.09
C PHE A 94 -16.93 0.56 3.58
N LEU A 95 -16.51 1.71 4.14
CA LEU A 95 -16.96 3.02 3.71
C LEU A 95 -16.63 3.33 2.24
N LEU A 96 -15.47 2.89 1.75
CA LEU A 96 -15.11 2.99 0.33
C LEU A 96 -16.13 2.28 -0.57
N GLY A 97 -16.54 1.07 -0.20
CA GLY A 97 -17.56 0.32 -0.93
C GLY A 97 -18.95 0.93 -0.80
N LYS A 98 -19.37 1.30 0.42
CA LYS A 98 -20.71 1.82 0.72
C LYS A 98 -20.95 3.20 0.10
N ASN A 99 -20.00 4.12 0.23
CA ASN A 99 -20.18 5.53 -0.16
C ASN A 99 -19.66 5.80 -1.58
N GLY A 100 -18.59 5.12 -1.99
CA GLY A 100 -17.93 5.38 -3.27
C GLY A 100 -18.13 4.30 -4.34
N ASN A 101 -18.76 3.16 -4.02
CA ASN A 101 -18.81 1.99 -4.89
C ASN A 101 -17.40 1.55 -5.36
N ILE A 102 -16.41 1.67 -4.47
CA ILE A 102 -15.00 1.37 -4.73
C ILE A 102 -14.66 0.03 -4.11
N PHE A 103 -14.20 -0.91 -4.93
CA PHE A 103 -13.89 -2.28 -4.53
C PHE A 103 -12.54 -2.74 -5.09
N ASP A 104 -12.16 -3.96 -4.70
CA ASP A 104 -11.00 -4.67 -5.24
C ASP A 104 -9.71 -3.84 -5.21
N ASP A 105 -8.91 -3.91 -6.28
CA ASP A 105 -7.59 -3.29 -6.33
C ASP A 105 -7.65 -1.78 -6.09
N GLU A 106 -8.72 -1.10 -6.55
CA GLU A 106 -8.91 0.32 -6.28
C GLU A 106 -9.13 0.61 -4.79
N ALA A 107 -9.95 -0.19 -4.12
CA ALA A 107 -10.18 -0.03 -2.68
C ALA A 107 -8.87 -0.25 -1.89
N PHE A 108 -8.08 -1.25 -2.25
CA PHE A 108 -6.78 -1.51 -1.61
C PHE A 108 -5.75 -0.42 -1.92
N ARG A 109 -5.75 0.19 -3.11
CA ARG A 109 -4.91 1.38 -3.40
C ARG A 109 -5.29 2.55 -2.50
N ARG A 110 -6.59 2.84 -2.35
CA ARG A 110 -7.05 3.91 -1.48
C ARG A 110 -6.76 3.62 0.00
N MET A 111 -6.84 2.37 0.44
CA MET A 111 -6.41 1.97 1.79
C MET A 111 -4.90 2.19 2.02
N ARG A 112 -4.04 1.97 1.03
CA ARG A 112 -2.61 2.28 1.15
C ARG A 112 -2.34 3.78 1.22
N LEU A 113 -3.04 4.58 0.41
CA LEU A 113 -2.99 6.03 0.53
C LEU A 113 -3.44 6.48 1.92
N ALA A 114 -4.51 5.90 2.46
CA ALA A 114 -4.97 6.16 3.82
C ALA A 114 -3.91 5.79 4.88
N ALA A 115 -3.23 4.65 4.71
CA ALA A 115 -2.14 4.23 5.59
C ALA A 115 -0.95 5.20 5.53
N VAL A 116 -0.56 5.65 4.32
CA VAL A 116 0.47 6.67 4.12
C VAL A 116 0.08 7.93 4.89
N LEU A 117 -1.13 8.45 4.66
CA LEU A 117 -1.64 9.64 5.35
C LEU A 117 -1.61 9.45 6.86
N LEU A 118 -2.13 8.35 7.40
CA LEU A 118 -2.16 8.05 8.83
C LEU A 118 -0.77 8.08 9.45
N ILE A 119 0.18 7.34 8.87
CA ILE A 119 1.50 7.14 9.47
C ILE A 119 2.41 8.35 9.28
N THR A 120 2.21 9.13 8.23
CA THR A 120 3.07 10.28 7.90
C THR A 120 2.49 11.63 8.32
N SER A 121 1.28 11.68 8.87
CA SER A 121 0.71 12.89 9.50
C SER A 121 1.35 13.19 10.87
N VAL A 122 1.19 14.45 11.30
CA VAL A 122 1.46 14.88 12.67
C VAL A 122 0.46 14.21 13.63
N GLY A 123 0.91 13.93 14.86
CA GLY A 123 0.11 13.22 15.86
C GLY A 123 0.46 11.73 15.96
N VAL A 124 -0.30 11.00 16.77
CA VAL A 124 -0.08 9.58 17.04
C VAL A 124 -1.02 8.75 16.19
N PRO A 125 -0.52 7.85 15.32
CA PRO A 125 -1.37 6.95 14.57
C PRO A 125 -1.90 5.83 15.49
N LEU A 126 -3.23 5.67 15.52
CA LEU A 126 -3.92 4.55 16.10
C LEU A 126 -4.41 3.62 14.98
N ILE A 127 -3.97 2.36 15.05
CA ILE A 127 -4.40 1.30 14.13
C ILE A 127 -5.22 0.29 14.95
N PRO A 128 -6.55 0.33 14.89
CA PRO A 128 -7.37 -0.67 15.55
C PRO A 128 -7.23 -2.01 14.84
N GLN A 129 -7.18 -3.10 15.63
CA GLN A 129 -7.03 -4.47 15.16
C GLN A 129 -7.84 -4.76 13.88
N GLY A 130 -7.20 -5.22 12.81
CA GLY A 130 -7.87 -5.62 11.56
C GLY A 130 -7.86 -4.57 10.45
N ASP A 131 -7.60 -3.28 10.75
CA ASP A 131 -7.43 -2.25 9.70
C ASP A 131 -6.24 -2.58 8.81
N GLU A 132 -5.15 -3.01 9.42
CA GLU A 132 -3.92 -3.44 8.74
C GLU A 132 -4.12 -4.69 7.89
N ASN A 133 -5.13 -5.49 8.21
CA ASN A 133 -5.48 -6.71 7.47
C ASN A 133 -6.50 -6.43 6.36
N GLY A 134 -6.99 -5.20 6.19
CA GLY A 134 -8.04 -4.87 5.22
C GLY A 134 -9.39 -5.47 5.60
N GLU A 135 -9.77 -5.39 6.87
CA GLU A 135 -11.11 -5.80 7.31
C GLU A 135 -12.19 -4.80 6.86
N ALA A 136 -13.10 -5.23 5.98
CA ALA A 136 -14.27 -4.44 5.56
C ALA A 136 -15.47 -4.74 6.46
N ARG A 137 -15.53 -4.11 7.65
CA ARG A 137 -16.61 -4.32 8.62
C ARG A 137 -17.56 -3.14 8.69
N GLU A 138 -18.85 -3.45 8.58
CA GLU A 138 -19.95 -2.58 8.98
C GLU A 138 -20.21 -2.72 10.49
N LEU A 139 -20.45 -1.62 11.20
CA LEU A 139 -20.90 -1.69 12.59
C LEU A 139 -22.36 -2.16 12.68
N GLY A 140 -23.25 -1.69 11.82
CA GLY A 140 -24.68 -2.05 11.81
C GLY A 140 -25.45 -1.49 13.01
N THR A 141 -26.77 -1.71 13.04
CA THR A 141 -27.69 -1.18 14.08
C THR A 141 -27.78 -2.01 15.35
N ASP A 142 -27.13 -3.17 15.39
CA ASP A 142 -27.17 -4.04 16.57
C ASP A 142 -26.55 -3.37 17.79
N ASP A 143 -26.99 -3.78 18.98
CA ASP A 143 -26.45 -3.36 20.27
C ASP A 143 -24.91 -3.48 20.27
N PRO A 144 -24.16 -2.37 20.38
CA PRO A 144 -22.70 -2.39 20.40
C PRO A 144 -22.13 -3.37 21.43
N ASN A 145 -22.81 -3.54 22.57
CA ASN A 145 -22.38 -4.41 23.67
C ASN A 145 -22.51 -5.91 23.36
N LYS A 146 -23.17 -6.28 22.26
CA LYS A 146 -23.36 -7.68 21.83
C LYS A 146 -22.50 -8.04 20.62
N LYS A 147 -21.83 -7.06 20.00
CA LYS A 147 -21.00 -7.28 18.81
C LYS A 147 -19.72 -8.00 19.20
N LYS A 148 -19.62 -9.26 18.80
CA LYS A 148 -18.36 -10.00 18.82
C LYS A 148 -17.63 -9.69 17.53
N LEU A 149 -16.49 -9.02 17.67
CA LEU A 149 -15.69 -8.52 16.57
C LEU A 149 -14.33 -9.23 16.52
N PRO A 150 -14.31 -10.57 16.29
CA PRO A 150 -13.07 -11.33 16.27
C PRO A 150 -12.15 -10.86 15.14
N MET A 151 -10.85 -11.01 15.36
CA MET A 151 -9.86 -10.77 14.32
C MET A 151 -10.05 -11.76 13.17
N GLN A 152 -10.10 -11.27 11.94
CA GLN A 152 -10.23 -12.09 10.73
C GLN A 152 -8.85 -12.44 10.15
N TRP A 153 -8.15 -13.39 10.79
CA TRP A 153 -6.80 -13.79 10.38
C TRP A 153 -6.73 -14.36 8.96
N ASP A 154 -7.79 -15.04 8.51
CA ASP A 154 -7.84 -15.66 7.18
C ASP A 154 -7.77 -14.64 6.04
N LEU A 155 -8.04 -13.35 6.30
CA LEU A 155 -7.86 -12.29 5.31
C LEU A 155 -6.41 -12.22 4.81
N LEU A 156 -5.43 -12.52 5.66
CA LEU A 156 -4.01 -12.49 5.29
C LEU A 156 -3.60 -13.62 4.33
N ASN A 157 -4.48 -14.59 4.07
CA ASN A 157 -4.29 -15.57 3.00
C ASN A 157 -4.57 -14.97 1.61
N ASN A 158 -5.26 -13.83 1.54
CA ASN A 158 -5.47 -13.08 0.31
C ASN A 158 -4.28 -12.14 0.05
N GLN A 159 -3.75 -12.17 -1.17
CA GLN A 159 -2.59 -11.38 -1.56
C GLN A 159 -2.79 -9.86 -1.39
N ARG A 160 -3.98 -9.32 -1.67
CA ARG A 160 -4.24 -7.86 -1.52
C ARG A 160 -4.15 -7.43 -0.07
N ASN A 161 -4.78 -8.20 0.81
CA ASN A 161 -4.77 -8.00 2.26
C ASN A 161 -3.35 -8.15 2.81
N ARG A 162 -2.61 -9.16 2.35
CA ARG A 162 -1.20 -9.34 2.72
C ARG A 162 -0.33 -8.17 2.28
N SER A 163 -0.53 -7.66 1.06
CA SER A 163 0.20 -6.49 0.57
C SER A 163 -0.13 -5.22 1.38
N LEU A 164 -1.41 -5.02 1.74
CA LEU A 164 -1.79 -3.91 2.63
C LEU A 164 -1.11 -4.03 3.99
N PHE A 165 -1.11 -5.23 4.58
CA PHE A 165 -0.41 -5.52 5.83
C PHE A 165 1.09 -5.19 5.74
N ASP A 166 1.74 -5.64 4.67
CA ASP A 166 3.17 -5.36 4.43
C ASP A 166 3.43 -3.85 4.19
N THR A 167 2.49 -3.13 3.59
CA THR A 167 2.54 -1.65 3.48
C THR A 167 2.54 -0.99 4.86
N PHE A 168 1.62 -1.39 5.75
CA PHE A 168 1.59 -0.89 7.13
C PHE A 168 2.90 -1.18 7.86
N LYS A 169 3.44 -2.40 7.75
CA LYS A 169 4.74 -2.72 8.37
C LYS A 169 5.85 -1.79 7.90
N ARG A 170 5.99 -1.59 6.58
CA ARG A 170 7.06 -0.75 6.02
C ARG A 170 6.90 0.70 6.45
N LEU A 171 5.68 1.24 6.47
CA LEU A 171 5.42 2.58 7.01
C LEU A 171 5.77 2.70 8.50
N LEU A 172 5.44 1.70 9.30
CA LEU A 172 5.79 1.67 10.73
C LEU A 172 7.30 1.54 10.95
N GLU A 173 8.01 0.79 10.11
CA GLU A 173 9.47 0.72 10.11
C GLU A 173 10.09 2.08 9.83
N LEU A 174 9.60 2.81 8.81
CA LEU A 174 10.04 4.18 8.51
C LEU A 174 9.85 5.09 9.73
N ARG A 175 8.65 5.07 10.32
CA ARG A 175 8.30 5.92 11.46
C ARG A 175 9.13 5.61 12.71
N LYS A 176 9.49 4.35 12.94
CA LYS A 176 10.35 3.95 14.07
C LYS A 176 11.81 4.35 13.86
N CYS A 177 12.28 4.35 12.62
CA CYS A 177 13.68 4.65 12.31
C CYS A 177 13.97 6.15 12.15
N ARG A 178 12.94 7.01 12.14
CA ARG A 178 13.10 8.44 11.91
C ARG A 178 12.42 9.30 12.98
N GLY A 179 13.21 10.11 13.69
CA GLY A 179 12.70 11.05 14.69
C GLY A 179 11.86 12.18 14.09
N ASP A 180 12.16 12.62 12.87
CA ASP A 180 11.44 13.69 12.17
C ASP A 180 9.97 13.36 11.87
N MET A 181 9.61 12.07 11.87
CA MET A 181 8.21 11.64 11.75
C MET A 181 7.41 11.80 13.04
N THR A 182 8.07 11.99 14.18
CA THR A 182 7.42 12.20 15.48
C THR A 182 7.28 13.67 15.88
N ASP A 183 7.94 14.58 15.16
CA ASP A 183 7.85 16.01 15.38
C ASP A 183 6.57 16.61 14.78
N ASN A 184 6.15 17.78 15.26
CA ASN A 184 5.00 18.52 14.74
C ASN A 184 5.29 19.31 13.45
N ASN A 185 6.46 19.11 12.84
CA ASN A 185 6.85 19.84 11.63
C ASN A 185 6.25 19.20 10.38
N VAL A 186 5.59 20.04 9.59
CA VAL A 186 5.14 19.72 8.23
C VAL A 186 5.25 20.97 7.35
N ASN A 187 5.86 20.82 6.18
CA ASN A 187 5.97 21.88 5.19
C ASN A 187 5.25 21.46 3.90
N PHE A 188 4.09 22.02 3.63
CA PHE A 188 3.37 21.84 2.37
C PHE A 188 4.02 22.72 1.30
N PHE A 189 4.66 22.11 0.30
CA PHE A 189 5.46 22.84 -0.70
C PHE A 189 4.92 22.71 -2.13
N TYR A 190 3.98 21.80 -2.38
CA TYR A 190 3.34 21.62 -3.68
C TYR A 190 1.87 21.25 -3.53
N GLU A 191 1.01 22.01 -4.18
CA GLU A 191 -0.44 21.88 -4.15
C GLU A 191 -0.97 22.00 -5.57
N HIS A 192 -1.68 20.99 -6.05
CA HIS A 192 -2.35 21.04 -7.34
C HIS A 192 -3.79 20.55 -7.17
N PHE A 193 -4.72 21.49 -7.07
CA PHE A 193 -6.14 21.21 -6.82
C PHE A 193 -6.79 20.36 -7.92
N ASP A 194 -6.64 20.74 -9.19
CA ASP A 194 -7.32 20.03 -10.30
C ASP A 194 -6.82 18.60 -10.50
N ASN A 195 -5.52 18.35 -10.30
CA ASN A 195 -4.93 17.01 -10.35
C ASN A 195 -4.96 16.30 -8.99
N ARG A 196 -5.43 16.98 -7.93
CA ARG A 196 -5.45 16.53 -6.53
C ARG A 196 -4.14 15.88 -6.12
N VAL A 197 -3.06 16.65 -6.30
CA VAL A 197 -1.72 16.27 -5.84
C VAL A 197 -1.34 17.18 -4.68
N LEU A 198 -0.84 16.57 -3.61
CA LEU A 198 -0.26 17.26 -2.47
C LEU A 198 1.11 16.65 -2.18
N ALA A 199 2.13 17.50 -2.10
CA ALA A 199 3.42 17.10 -1.56
C ALA A 199 3.79 17.94 -0.34
N TYR A 200 4.28 17.23 0.69
CA TYR A 200 4.74 17.86 1.92
C TYR A 200 5.99 17.18 2.45
N ALA A 201 6.81 17.98 3.12
CA ALA A 201 8.04 17.54 3.75
C ALA A 201 7.83 17.40 5.26
N ARG A 202 8.24 16.25 5.82
CA ARG A 202 8.42 16.08 7.27
C ARG A 202 9.82 16.51 7.71
N SER A 203 10.78 16.48 6.79
CA SER A 203 12.11 17.06 6.91
C SER A 203 12.71 17.33 5.53
N GLN A 204 13.95 17.82 5.49
CA GLN A 204 14.72 17.99 4.26
C GLN A 204 14.98 16.67 3.51
N GLU A 205 14.83 15.52 4.16
CA GLU A 205 15.14 14.19 3.63
C GLU A 205 13.92 13.26 3.58
N LEU A 206 12.74 13.74 3.99
CA LEU A 206 11.52 12.95 3.98
C LEU A 206 10.38 13.77 3.39
N VAL A 207 9.96 13.37 2.19
CA VAL A 207 8.86 13.96 1.44
C VAL A 207 7.79 12.91 1.21
N VAL A 208 6.54 13.32 1.35
CA VAL A 208 5.36 12.53 0.98
C VAL A 208 4.71 13.19 -0.21
N VAL A 209 4.50 12.42 -1.28
CA VAL A 209 3.76 12.85 -2.48
C VAL A 209 2.50 12.01 -2.56
N THR A 210 1.34 12.67 -2.64
CA THR A 210 0.02 12.01 -2.68
C THR A 210 -0.73 12.40 -3.94
N HIS A 211 -1.54 11.48 -4.43
CA HIS A 211 -2.36 11.66 -5.63
C HIS A 211 -3.73 11.02 -5.44
N PHE A 212 -4.79 11.83 -5.52
CA PHE A 212 -6.15 11.41 -5.12
C PHE A 212 -7.13 11.13 -6.27
N ILE A 213 -6.77 11.34 -7.55
CA ILE A 213 -7.70 11.14 -8.68
C ILE A 213 -7.79 9.68 -9.14
N GLY A 214 -6.79 8.85 -8.80
CA GLY A 214 -6.82 7.44 -9.16
C GLY A 214 -6.66 7.18 -10.66
N ASP A 215 -6.22 8.17 -11.45
CA ASP A 215 -5.79 8.04 -12.84
C ASP A 215 -4.27 7.80 -12.94
N GLU A 216 -3.83 7.25 -14.07
CA GLU A 216 -2.40 7.14 -14.35
C GLU A 216 -1.85 8.49 -14.83
N LYS A 217 -0.70 8.91 -14.30
CA LYS A 217 0.05 10.06 -14.82
C LYS A 217 1.50 9.69 -15.04
N GLN A 218 1.95 9.81 -16.28
CA GLN A 218 3.33 9.57 -16.69
C GLN A 218 4.12 10.87 -16.68
N GLY A 219 5.26 10.89 -15.99
CA GLY A 219 6.16 12.06 -15.96
C GLY A 219 5.54 13.30 -15.33
N TYR A 220 4.66 13.12 -14.34
CA TYR A 220 4.07 14.25 -13.60
C TYR A 220 5.15 15.01 -12.84
N GLU A 221 5.16 16.34 -12.95
CA GLU A 221 6.19 17.18 -12.35
C GLU A 221 5.72 17.73 -11.00
N VAL A 222 6.40 17.37 -9.93
CA VAL A 222 6.23 17.94 -8.58
C VAL A 222 7.38 18.91 -8.34
N GLN A 223 7.07 20.20 -8.35
CA GLN A 223 8.04 21.29 -8.22
C GLN A 223 8.35 21.63 -6.75
N ASN A 224 9.37 22.44 -6.53
CA ASN A 224 9.81 22.96 -5.23
C ASN A 224 10.25 21.87 -4.23
N PHE A 225 10.80 20.76 -4.73
CA PHE A 225 11.37 19.71 -3.88
C PHE A 225 12.49 20.27 -2.98
N PRO A 226 12.61 19.82 -1.71
CA PRO A 226 13.56 20.42 -0.76
C PRO A 226 15.02 20.30 -1.20
N ASN A 227 15.42 19.17 -1.79
CA ASN A 227 16.78 18.91 -2.24
C ASN A 227 16.82 18.21 -3.59
N ASN A 228 17.79 18.59 -4.42
CA ASN A 228 18.16 17.86 -5.64
C ASN A 228 18.95 16.59 -5.29
N GLY A 229 19.03 15.68 -6.26
CA GLY A 229 19.77 14.44 -6.16
C GLY A 229 18.87 13.22 -6.12
N LYS A 230 19.43 12.13 -5.58
CA LYS A 230 18.79 10.82 -5.58
C LYS A 230 17.88 10.67 -4.36
N TRP A 231 16.63 10.34 -4.63
CA TRP A 231 15.60 9.99 -3.66
C TRP A 231 15.20 8.52 -3.85
N ILE A 232 14.71 7.89 -2.79
CA ILE A 232 14.22 6.51 -2.82
C ILE A 232 12.77 6.54 -2.34
N ASP A 233 11.86 5.99 -3.15
CA ASP A 233 10.52 5.71 -2.67
C ASP A 233 10.58 4.57 -1.66
N TRP A 234 10.27 4.89 -0.40
CA TRP A 234 10.23 3.91 0.67
C TRP A 234 9.24 2.77 0.37
N LEU A 235 8.14 3.06 -0.34
CA LEU A 235 7.09 2.19 -0.91
C LEU A 235 7.57 1.02 -1.76
N THR A 236 8.57 1.26 -2.58
CA THR A 236 8.88 0.38 -3.70
C THR A 236 10.38 0.09 -3.80
N ASN A 237 11.19 0.87 -3.08
CA ASN A 237 12.63 1.00 -3.27
C ASN A 237 13.02 1.52 -4.66
N GLU A 238 12.08 2.07 -5.42
CA GLU A 238 12.39 2.73 -6.68
C GLU A 238 13.18 4.00 -6.43
N GLU A 239 14.18 4.21 -7.27
CA GLU A 239 15.06 5.37 -7.20
C GLU A 239 14.52 6.46 -8.12
N TYR A 240 14.43 7.67 -7.60
CA TYR A 240 14.01 8.86 -8.32
C TYR A 240 15.14 9.88 -8.31
N GLN A 241 15.35 10.53 -9.45
CA GLN A 241 16.25 11.66 -9.56
C GLN A 241 15.44 12.96 -9.51
N VAL A 242 15.86 13.89 -8.65
CA VAL A 242 15.30 15.24 -8.55
C VAL A 242 16.32 16.23 -9.08
N ASP A 243 15.93 16.96 -10.12
CA ASP A 243 16.76 17.98 -10.77
C ASP A 243 15.98 19.29 -10.83
N ASN A 244 16.67 20.42 -10.64
CA ASN A 244 16.05 21.76 -10.60
C ASN A 244 14.84 21.84 -9.66
N ASN A 245 14.97 21.21 -8.47
CA ASN A 245 13.96 21.09 -7.45
C ASN A 245 12.63 20.52 -7.98
N THR A 246 12.70 19.68 -9.01
CA THR A 246 11.53 19.08 -9.65
C THR A 246 11.68 17.56 -9.69
N LEU A 247 10.73 16.87 -9.08
CA LEU A 247 10.58 15.43 -9.19
C LEU A 247 9.69 15.09 -10.39
N LYS A 248 10.16 14.21 -11.27
CA LYS A 248 9.30 13.56 -12.27
C LYS A 248 8.87 12.21 -11.74
N VAL A 249 7.56 12.05 -11.52
CA VAL A 249 6.99 10.84 -10.92
C VAL A 249 5.99 10.18 -11.85
N LEU A 250 5.93 8.85 -11.77
CA LEU A 250 4.83 8.06 -12.31
C LEU A 250 3.82 7.83 -11.19
N PHE A 251 2.57 8.24 -11.39
CA PHE A 251 1.46 7.78 -10.57
C PHE A 251 0.79 6.59 -11.26
N PRO A 252 1.05 5.34 -10.84
CA PRO A 252 0.51 4.18 -11.52
C PRO A 252 -0.94 3.88 -11.11
N LEU A 253 -1.68 3.23 -12.00
CA LEU A 253 -2.99 2.65 -11.65
C LEU A 253 -2.88 1.41 -10.74
N ILE A 254 -1.68 0.85 -10.57
CA ILE A 254 -1.41 -0.35 -9.78
C ILE A 254 -0.26 -0.03 -8.81
N PHE A 255 -0.55 -0.09 -7.51
CA PHE A 255 0.39 0.27 -6.44
C PHE A 255 1.19 -0.92 -5.93
N ASP A 256 0.69 -2.15 -6.13
CA ASP A 256 1.54 -3.33 -5.99
C ASP A 256 2.52 -3.30 -7.13
N ASN A 257 3.81 -3.18 -6.81
CA ASN A 257 4.94 -3.40 -7.70
C ASN A 257 4.46 -4.24 -8.88
N LYS A 258 4.48 -3.63 -10.07
CA LYS A 258 4.18 -4.30 -11.34
C LYS A 258 4.59 -5.76 -11.18
N ILE A 259 3.60 -6.68 -11.14
CA ILE A 259 3.83 -8.05 -10.67
C ILE A 259 4.95 -8.63 -11.53
N ASN A 260 6.15 -8.67 -10.98
CA ASN A 260 7.30 -9.12 -11.73
C ASN A 260 7.06 -10.61 -11.95
N PRO A 261 6.93 -11.04 -13.22
CA PRO A 261 6.46 -12.38 -13.55
C PRO A 261 7.46 -13.46 -13.11
N THR A 262 8.65 -13.07 -12.63
CA THR A 262 9.64 -14.00 -12.04
C THR A 262 9.30 -14.42 -10.61
N TYR A 263 8.36 -13.75 -9.95
CA TYR A 263 7.85 -14.10 -8.63
C TYR A 263 6.50 -14.80 -8.74
N ASP A 264 6.35 -15.93 -8.05
CA ASP A 264 5.08 -16.64 -7.98
C ASP A 264 4.18 -15.98 -6.93
N SER A 265 3.02 -15.54 -7.38
CA SER A 265 1.97 -14.97 -6.53
C SER A 265 1.01 -16.03 -5.96
N GLY A 266 1.20 -17.30 -6.30
CA GLY A 266 0.45 -18.44 -5.76
C GLY A 266 0.83 -18.80 -4.33
N SER A 267 -0.01 -19.61 -3.68
CA SER A 267 0.16 -20.01 -2.27
C SER A 267 1.42 -20.84 -2.00
N LEU A 268 2.09 -21.33 -3.05
CA LEU A 268 3.33 -22.09 -2.94
C LEU A 268 4.59 -21.22 -3.07
N GLY A 269 4.48 -19.98 -3.57
CA GLY A 269 5.60 -19.04 -3.67
C GLY A 269 6.78 -19.57 -4.51
N LEU A 270 6.50 -20.35 -5.54
CA LEU A 270 7.47 -20.98 -6.43
C LEU A 270 8.08 -19.96 -7.41
N ASN A 271 8.91 -19.06 -6.89
CA ASN A 271 9.68 -18.11 -7.70
C ASN A 271 10.52 -18.84 -8.75
N GLY A 272 11.00 -18.11 -9.75
CA GLY A 272 11.87 -18.69 -10.77
C GLY A 272 13.02 -17.80 -11.19
N THR A 273 13.91 -18.37 -12.00
CA THR A 273 15.03 -17.65 -12.60
C THR A 273 14.97 -17.75 -14.11
N GLY A 274 15.26 -16.65 -14.79
CA GLY A 274 15.33 -16.63 -16.24
C GLY A 274 16.71 -16.28 -16.78
N VAL A 275 16.94 -16.70 -18.02
CA VAL A 275 18.13 -16.38 -18.81
C VAL A 275 17.68 -15.66 -20.08
N ASN A 276 18.34 -14.55 -20.41
CA ASN A 276 18.04 -13.71 -21.58
C ASN A 276 16.56 -13.29 -21.66
N ILE A 277 15.97 -12.98 -20.50
CA ILE A 277 14.64 -12.42 -20.37
C ILE A 277 14.70 -10.95 -19.97
N ALA A 278 13.72 -10.18 -20.42
CA ALA A 278 13.45 -8.84 -19.91
C ALA A 278 12.00 -8.77 -19.44
N VAL A 279 11.77 -8.11 -18.30
CA VAL A 279 10.41 -7.79 -17.86
C VAL A 279 9.91 -6.60 -18.67
N VAL A 280 8.75 -6.76 -19.30
CA VAL A 280 8.11 -5.75 -20.15
C VAL A 280 6.64 -5.60 -19.76
N ASP A 281 5.97 -4.56 -20.25
CA ASP A 281 4.53 -4.42 -20.05
C ASP A 281 3.79 -5.54 -20.82
N GLY A 282 2.90 -6.24 -20.11
CA GLY A 282 2.14 -7.37 -20.61
C GLY A 282 0.72 -7.00 -21.02
N ARG A 283 -0.03 -7.97 -21.57
CA ARG A 283 -1.49 -7.83 -21.80
C ARG A 283 -2.24 -7.57 -20.48
N ILE A 284 -1.77 -8.19 -19.40
CA ILE A 284 -2.18 -7.95 -18.02
C ILE A 284 -0.89 -7.75 -17.24
N ASN A 285 -0.75 -6.64 -16.50
CA ASN A 285 0.43 -6.30 -15.70
C ASN A 285 1.74 -6.37 -16.49
N GLN A 286 2.70 -7.22 -16.08
CA GLN A 286 3.97 -7.43 -16.76
C GLN A 286 4.02 -8.79 -17.45
N ALA A 287 4.88 -8.88 -18.47
CA ALA A 287 5.21 -10.10 -19.18
C ALA A 287 6.72 -10.31 -19.23
N MET A 288 7.14 -11.54 -19.51
CA MET A 288 8.53 -11.83 -19.86
C MET A 288 8.71 -11.75 -21.37
N ARG A 289 9.63 -10.90 -21.83
CA ARG A 289 10.13 -10.92 -23.19
C ARG A 289 11.37 -11.80 -23.25
N PHE A 290 11.29 -12.83 -24.06
CA PHE A 290 12.38 -13.76 -24.37
C PHE A 290 13.13 -13.26 -25.61
N SER A 291 14.46 -13.21 -25.56
CA SER A 291 15.28 -12.71 -26.68
C SER A 291 16.55 -13.52 -26.89
N GLY A 292 16.93 -13.71 -28.16
CA GLY A 292 18.09 -14.51 -28.54
C GLY A 292 17.76 -15.98 -28.79
N SER A 293 18.80 -16.79 -29.00
CA SER A 293 18.69 -18.21 -29.34
C SER A 293 18.58 -19.14 -28.12
N SER A 294 18.88 -18.65 -26.92
CA SER A 294 18.75 -19.39 -25.67
C SER A 294 18.17 -18.48 -24.60
N SER A 295 16.85 -18.46 -24.49
CA SER A 295 16.10 -17.66 -23.53
C SER A 295 15.01 -18.50 -22.88
N TYR A 296 14.95 -18.52 -21.56
CA TYR A 296 14.00 -19.36 -20.82
C TYR A 296 13.76 -18.81 -19.42
N PHE A 297 12.70 -19.31 -18.78
CA PHE A 297 12.39 -19.10 -17.38
C PHE A 297 12.13 -20.47 -16.73
N TYR A 298 12.75 -20.70 -15.57
CA TYR A 298 12.56 -21.92 -14.79
C TYR A 298 11.79 -21.61 -13.52
N ALA A 299 10.61 -22.23 -13.37
CA ALA A 299 9.93 -22.33 -12.09
C ALA A 299 10.42 -23.59 -11.36
N TYR A 300 10.84 -23.43 -10.11
CA TYR A 300 11.35 -24.54 -9.30
C TYR A 300 10.21 -25.39 -8.72
N ASP A 301 10.48 -26.68 -8.45
CA ASP A 301 9.62 -27.58 -7.69
C ASP A 301 8.17 -27.80 -8.20
N VAL A 302 7.91 -27.53 -9.48
CA VAL A 302 6.59 -27.78 -10.10
C VAL A 302 6.26 -29.29 -10.20
N TYR A 303 7.26 -30.17 -10.07
CA TYR A 303 7.12 -31.60 -10.35
C TYR A 303 7.56 -32.49 -9.16
N SER A 304 6.66 -32.69 -8.20
CA SER A 304 6.80 -33.69 -7.12
C SER A 304 5.69 -34.76 -7.18
N GLY A 305 5.47 -35.39 -8.34
CA GLY A 305 4.48 -36.48 -8.49
C GLY A 305 3.02 -36.04 -8.42
N LYS A 306 2.71 -34.79 -8.77
CA LYS A 306 1.35 -34.23 -8.80
C LYS A 306 0.95 -33.84 -10.22
N SER A 307 -0.34 -33.94 -10.52
CA SER A 307 -0.92 -33.35 -11.73
C SER A 307 -0.83 -31.83 -11.68
N PHE A 308 -0.50 -31.19 -12.79
CA PHE A 308 -0.45 -29.75 -12.93
C PHE A 308 -1.18 -29.30 -14.19
N SER A 309 -1.50 -28.01 -14.29
CA SER A 309 -2.03 -27.38 -15.49
C SER A 309 -1.19 -26.15 -15.81
N VAL A 310 -0.96 -25.91 -17.10
CA VAL A 310 -0.22 -24.74 -17.58
C VAL A 310 -1.17 -23.89 -18.42
N SER A 311 -1.24 -22.60 -18.12
CA SER A 311 -1.95 -21.61 -18.93
C SER A 311 -0.98 -20.48 -19.27
N LEU A 312 -0.88 -20.14 -20.55
CA LEU A 312 0.06 -19.14 -21.04
C LEU A 312 -0.55 -18.34 -22.19
N TRP A 313 -0.21 -17.05 -22.24
CA TRP A 313 -0.47 -16.16 -23.37
C TRP A 313 0.87 -15.80 -24.01
N ILE A 314 1.00 -16.02 -25.31
CA ILE A 314 2.22 -15.77 -26.06
C ILE A 314 1.94 -14.82 -27.22
N ASN A 315 2.87 -13.89 -27.46
CA ASN A 315 2.80 -12.91 -28.54
C ASN A 315 4.13 -12.90 -29.31
N PRO A 316 4.37 -13.89 -30.20
CA PRO A 316 5.64 -13.99 -30.91
C PRO A 316 5.78 -12.87 -31.95
N SER A 317 6.89 -12.13 -31.91
CA SER A 317 7.25 -11.16 -32.96
C SER A 317 7.79 -11.82 -34.22
N SER A 318 8.28 -13.06 -34.10
CA SER A 318 8.72 -13.93 -35.19
C SER A 318 8.46 -15.38 -34.81
N ILE A 319 8.03 -16.21 -35.75
CA ILE A 319 7.71 -17.61 -35.48
C ILE A 319 8.80 -18.49 -36.08
N ALA A 320 9.61 -19.08 -35.20
CA ALA A 320 10.60 -20.10 -35.54
C ALA A 320 10.29 -21.39 -34.76
N THR A 321 10.83 -22.52 -35.20
CA THR A 321 10.73 -23.79 -34.46
C THR A 321 11.33 -23.61 -33.07
N CYS A 322 10.52 -23.81 -32.04
CA CYS A 322 10.93 -23.65 -30.64
C CYS A 322 10.04 -24.46 -29.69
N THR A 323 10.56 -24.73 -28.49
CA THR A 323 9.79 -25.30 -27.40
C THR A 323 9.37 -24.20 -26.45
N VAL A 324 8.08 -24.19 -26.09
CA VAL A 324 7.45 -23.19 -25.21
C VAL A 324 7.39 -23.69 -23.76
N VAL A 325 7.17 -24.99 -23.55
CA VAL A 325 7.15 -25.61 -22.22
C VAL A 325 8.02 -26.87 -22.24
N GLN A 326 8.95 -26.95 -21.29
CA GLN A 326 9.82 -28.10 -21.05
C GLN A 326 9.79 -28.48 -19.58
N THR A 327 10.02 -29.76 -19.29
CA THR A 327 10.36 -30.22 -17.94
C THR A 327 11.78 -30.76 -17.92
N SER A 328 12.44 -30.67 -16.77
CA SER A 328 13.76 -31.24 -16.53
C SER A 328 13.79 -31.88 -15.14
N TYR A 329 14.53 -32.98 -15.00
CA TYR A 329 14.75 -33.67 -13.72
C TYR A 329 15.81 -32.98 -12.83
N GLY A 330 16.47 -31.92 -13.30
CA GLY A 330 17.41 -31.15 -12.49
C GLY A 330 18.03 -29.96 -13.21
N LEU A 331 18.60 -29.02 -12.43
CA LEU A 331 19.14 -27.74 -12.93
C LEU A 331 20.37 -27.87 -13.83
N TYR A 332 21.08 -29.01 -13.75
CA TYR A 332 22.33 -29.27 -14.47
C TYR A 332 22.25 -30.49 -15.40
N ASN A 333 21.08 -31.12 -15.52
CA ASN A 333 20.89 -32.29 -16.36
C ASN A 333 20.42 -31.86 -17.75
N TYR A 334 21.09 -32.34 -18.80
CA TYR A 334 20.77 -32.04 -20.20
C TYR A 334 19.51 -32.77 -20.73
N ALA A 335 18.83 -33.55 -19.89
CA ALA A 335 17.63 -34.28 -20.26
C ALA A 335 16.38 -33.40 -20.04
N CYS A 336 16.07 -32.58 -21.04
CA CYS A 336 14.81 -31.83 -21.10
C CYS A 336 13.75 -32.62 -21.87
N HIS A 337 12.52 -32.64 -21.38
CA HIS A 337 11.36 -33.21 -22.06
C HIS A 337 10.47 -32.09 -22.57
N ASN A 338 10.28 -32.04 -23.90
CA ASN A 338 9.44 -31.04 -24.54
C ASN A 338 7.96 -31.36 -24.31
N LEU A 339 7.24 -30.48 -23.61
CA LEU A 339 5.81 -30.66 -23.39
C LEU A 339 4.97 -29.91 -24.41
N LEU A 340 5.34 -28.68 -24.78
CA LEU A 340 4.59 -27.84 -25.71
C LEU A 340 5.56 -27.04 -26.58
N GLY A 341 5.35 -27.01 -27.89
CA GLY A 341 6.19 -26.22 -28.79
C GLY A 341 5.57 -25.97 -30.16
N PHE A 342 6.24 -25.13 -30.93
CA PHE A 342 5.96 -24.90 -32.34
C PHE A 342 6.96 -25.66 -33.20
N TYR A 343 6.47 -26.44 -34.17
CA TYR A 343 7.32 -27.19 -35.09
C TYR A 343 6.91 -26.98 -36.56
N SER A 344 7.90 -26.81 -37.45
CA SER A 344 7.71 -26.88 -38.90
C SER A 344 8.95 -27.46 -39.58
N THR A 345 8.71 -28.34 -40.55
CA THR A 345 9.74 -28.98 -41.38
C THR A 345 9.96 -28.27 -42.72
N THR A 346 9.03 -27.40 -43.14
CA THR A 346 8.95 -26.89 -44.52
C THR A 346 8.63 -25.39 -44.62
N GLY A 347 8.55 -24.67 -43.49
CA GLY A 347 8.63 -23.21 -43.47
C GLY A 347 7.33 -22.44 -43.74
N SER A 348 6.14 -23.05 -43.77
CA SER A 348 4.90 -22.26 -44.00
C SER A 348 3.63 -22.73 -43.29
N THR A 349 3.69 -23.75 -42.43
CA THR A 349 2.62 -24.04 -41.47
C THR A 349 3.28 -24.57 -40.20
N MET A 350 2.96 -23.96 -39.05
CA MET A 350 3.41 -24.44 -37.74
C MET A 350 2.26 -25.20 -37.10
N GLN A 351 2.57 -26.33 -36.47
CA GLN A 351 1.65 -27.05 -35.60
C GLN A 351 2.08 -26.88 -34.14
N ILE A 352 1.10 -26.84 -33.24
CA ILE A 352 1.35 -26.99 -31.81
C ILE A 352 1.57 -28.47 -31.56
N LEU A 353 2.78 -28.85 -31.11
CA LEU A 353 3.08 -30.22 -30.72
C LEU A 353 3.06 -30.33 -29.19
N VAL A 354 2.38 -31.38 -28.70
CA VAL A 354 2.45 -31.80 -27.30
C VAL A 354 3.05 -33.20 -27.26
N GLN A 355 4.16 -33.37 -26.55
CA GLN A 355 4.85 -34.65 -26.44
C GLN A 355 4.98 -35.06 -24.98
N GLY A 356 4.09 -35.93 -24.51
CA GLY A 356 4.23 -36.59 -23.22
C GLY A 356 5.04 -37.87 -23.37
N TYR A 357 6.00 -38.08 -22.47
CA TYR A 357 6.63 -39.39 -22.26
C TYR A 357 6.01 -40.00 -21.00
N TYR A 358 5.57 -41.25 -21.09
CA TYR A 358 5.07 -42.03 -19.96
C TYR A 358 6.22 -42.53 -19.09
#